data_AF-S4MEG6-F1
#
_entry.id   AF-S4MEG6-F1
#
_cell.length_a   1.000
_cell.length_b   1.000
_cell.length_c   1.000
_cell.angle_alpha   90.00
_cell.angle_beta   90.00
_cell.angle_gamma   90.00
#
_symmetry.space_group_name_H-M   'P 1'
#
loop_
_entity.id
_entity.type
_entity.pdbx_description
1 polymer ?
#
loop_
_entity_poly.entity_id
_entity_poly.type
_entity_poly.pdbx_seq_one_letter_code
_entity_poly.pdbx_strand_id
1 'polypeptide(L)' 'MVAAHAWDLRGAQAVGMRTAYVRRPVGDPPASDDAFDWRFDGLDQLVGSLTKGQVASG' A
#
# COMPACT_ATOMS: atom_id res chain seq x y z
N MET A 1 -3.15 5.22 -3.10
CA MET A 1 -2.44 5.75 -1.92
C MET A 1 -1.46 4.69 -1.43
N VAL A 2 -0.24 5.09 -1.08
CA VAL A 2 0.75 4.20 -0.47
C VAL A 2 1.15 4.83 0.86
N ALA A 3 1.08 4.08 1.96
CA ALA A 3 1.45 4.60 3.27
C ALA A 3 1.94 3.50 4.21
N ALA A 4 2.70 3.92 5.23
CA ALA A 4 3.14 3.06 6.32
C ALA A 4 2.23 3.14 7.56
N HIS A 5 1.31 4.10 7.57
CA HIS A 5 0.31 4.24 8.62
C HIS A 5 -1.05 3.75 8.11
N ALA A 6 -1.70 2.86 8.86
CA ALA A 6 -3.01 2.33 8.47
C ALA A 6 -4.10 3.42 8.47
N TRP A 7 -4.03 4.42 9.34
CA TRP A 7 -4.98 5.54 9.36
C TRP A 7 -5.01 6.36 8.07
N ASP A 8 -3.87 6.58 7.40
CA ASP A 8 -3.80 7.23 6.08
C ASP A 8 -4.57 6.42 5.03
N LEU A 9 -4.41 5.10 5.06
CA LEU A 9 -5.01 4.19 4.09
C LEU A 9 -6.52 4.04 4.30
N ARG A 10 -7.00 4.00 5.55
CA ARG A 10 -8.43 4.04 5.85
C ARG A 10 -9.09 5.30 5.29
N GLY A 11 -8.45 6.46 5.48
CA GLY A 11 -8.91 7.71 4.88
C GLY A 11 -8.95 7.67 3.36
N ALA A 12 -7.93 7.08 2.73
CA ALA A 12 -7.87 6.93 1.28
C ALA A 12 -8.94 5.95 0.72
N GLN A 13 -9.22 4.84 1.42
CA GLN A 13 -10.29 3.92 1.04
C GLN A 13 -11.67 4.57 1.17
N ALA A 14 -11.89 5.40 2.21
CA ALA A 14 -13.14 6.11 2.40
C ALA A 14 -13.50 7.04 1.22
N VAL A 15 -12.51 7.46 0.43
CA VAL A 15 -12.69 8.28 -0.79
C VAL A 15 -12.49 7.48 -2.09
N GLY A 16 -12.48 6.15 -2.02
CA GLY A 16 -12.46 5.26 -3.19
C GLY A 16 -11.09 5.06 -3.84
N MET A 17 -9.99 5.40 -3.16
CA MET A 17 -8.65 5.13 -3.70
C MET A 17 -8.24 3.67 -3.46
N ARG A 18 -7.53 3.09 -4.43
CA ARG A 18 -6.71 1.89 -4.20
C ARG A 18 -5.58 2.21 -3.22
N THR A 19 -5.26 1.28 -2.34
CA THR A 19 -4.35 1.43 -1.20
C THR A 19 -3.26 0.36 -1.15
N ALA A 20 -2.05 0.76 -0.76
CA ALA A 20 -0.95 -0.14 -0.51
C ALA A 20 -0.28 0.17 0.84
N TYR A 21 -0.23 -0.83 1.72
CA TYR A 21 0.51 -0.75 2.96
C TYR A 21 1.97 -1.13 2.75
N VAL A 22 2.90 -0.33 3.28
CA VAL A 22 4.32 -0.66 3.32
C VAL A 22 4.76 -0.74 4.78
N ARG A 23 5.20 -1.91 5.22
CA ARG A 23 5.65 -2.15 6.60
C ARG A 23 6.83 -1.24 6.94
N ARG A 24 6.77 -0.57 8.09
CA ARG A 24 7.89 0.18 8.69
C ARG A 24 7.93 -0.08 10.20
N PRO A 25 9.10 -0.08 10.85
CA PRO A 25 9.23 -0.37 12.28
C PRO A 25 8.45 0.55 13.23
N VAL A 26 8.11 1.78 12.80
CA VAL A 26 7.46 2.81 13.63
C VAL A 26 6.13 3.28 13.01
N GLY A 27 5.52 2.48 12.12
CA GLY A 27 4.23 2.80 11.51
C GLY A 27 3.05 2.39 12.39
N ASP A 28 1.89 3.01 12.17
CA ASP A 28 0.60 2.56 12.69
C ASP A 28 0.26 1.21 12.04
N PRO A 29 0.24 0.10 12.81
CA PRO A 29 0.05 -1.22 12.24
C PRO A 29 -1.39 -1.37 11.72
N PRO A 30 -1.59 -2.15 10.64
CA PRO A 30 -2.94 -2.49 10.20
C PRO A 30 -3.66 -3.33 11.26
N ALA A 31 -4.94 -3.03 11.47
CA ALA A 31 -5.86 -3.88 12.19
C ALA A 31 -6.18 -5.15 11.37
N SER A 32 -6.79 -6.15 12.01
CA SER A 32 -7.13 -7.42 11.35
C SER A 32 -8.20 -7.28 10.27
N ASP A 33 -9.01 -6.23 10.34
CA ASP A 33 -10.10 -5.90 9.43
C ASP A 33 -9.71 -4.89 8.34
N ASP A 34 -8.50 -4.33 8.37
CA ASP A 34 -8.00 -3.47 7.30
C ASP A 34 -7.79 -4.25 6.00
N ALA A 35 -8.58 -3.93 4.98
CA ALA A 35 -8.58 -4.60 3.68
C ALA A 35 -7.84 -3.81 2.59
N PHE A 36 -6.57 -3.49 2.81
CA PHE A 36 -5.75 -2.78 1.81
C PHE A 36 -5.46 -3.65 0.59
N ASP A 37 -5.52 -3.06 -0.61
CA ASP A 37 -5.38 -3.78 -1.88
C ASP A 37 -4.02 -4.50 -2.02
N TRP A 38 -2.96 -3.85 -1.53
CA TRP A 38 -1.62 -4.42 -1.52
C TRP A 38 -0.91 -4.23 -0.19
N ARG A 39 -0.02 -5.17 0.13
CA ARG A 39 0.82 -5.14 1.33
C ARG A 39 2.24 -5.53 0.94
N PHE A 40 3.20 -4.72 1.37
CA PHE A 40 4.62 -4.91 1.07
C PHE A 40 5.44 -4.78 2.35
N ASP A 41 6.51 -5.56 2.44
CA ASP A 41 7.46 -5.45 3.56
C ASP A 41 8.51 -4.36 3.35
N GLY A 42 8.59 -3.79 2.14
CA GLY A 42 9.59 -2.78 1.77
C GLY A 42 9.23 -2.03 0.48
N LEU A 43 9.94 -0.92 0.26
CA LEU A 43 9.75 -0.07 -0.92
C LEU A 43 10.28 -0.73 -2.20
N ASP A 44 11.28 -1.60 -2.09
CA ASP A 44 11.81 -2.41 -3.19
C ASP A 44 10.74 -3.32 -3.79
N GLN A 45 9.97 -4.03 -2.95
CA GLN A 45 8.87 -4.87 -3.41
C GLN A 45 7.73 -4.07 -4.04
N LEU A 46 7.40 -2.91 -3.47
CA LEU A 46 6.42 -1.99 -4.03
C LEU A 46 6.86 -1.53 -5.43
N VAL A 47 8.09 -1.02 -5.57
CA VAL A 47 8.63 -0.54 -6.84
C VAL A 47 8.65 -1.66 -7.87
N GLY A 48 9.10 -2.85 -7.48
CA GLY A 48 9.09 -4.02 -8.36
C GLY A 48 7.68 -4.37 -8.84
N SER A 49 6.66 -4.22 -8.00
CA SER A 49 5.26 -4.51 -8.37
C SER A 49 4.66 -3.45 -9.29
N LEU A 50 4.93 -2.16 -9.02
CA LEU A 50 4.44 -1.06 -9.85
C LEU A 50 5.08 -1.05 -11.25
N THR A 51 6.37 -1.32 -11.33
CA THR A 51 7.13 -1.23 -12.59
C THR A 51 7.01 -2.47 -13.47
N LYS A 52 6.80 -3.67 -12.89
CA LYS A 52 6.47 -4.88 -13.67
C LYS A 52 5.17 -4.71 -14.48
N GLY A 53 4.19 -3.99 -13.95
CA GLY A 53 2.94 -3.70 -14.66
C GLY A 53 3.07 -2.64 -15.77
N GLN A 54 4.14 -1.84 -15.77
CA GLN A 54 4.32 -0.75 -16.73
C GLN A 54 4.93 -1.20 -18.06
N VAL A 55 5.58 -2.36 -18.12
CA VAL A 55 6.26 -2.86 -19.33
C VAL A 55 5.29 -3.42 -20.39
N ALA A 56 4.03 -3.68 -20.02
CA ALA A 56 3.01 -4.23 -20.91
C ALA A 56 2.19 -3.17 -21.69
N SER A 57 2.58 -1.89 -21.63
CA SER A 57 1.88 -0.78 -22.28
C SER A 57 2.76 0.04 -23.24
N GLY A 58 3.85 -0.55 -23.72
CA GLY A 58 4.71 0.03 -24.77
C GLY A 58 4.36 -0.49 -26.15
#